data_AF-A0A954LRI6-F1
#
_entry.id   AF-A0A954LRI6-F1
#
_cell.length_a   1.000
_cell.length_b   1.000
_cell.length_c   1.000
_cell.angle_alpha   90.00
_cell.angle_beta   90.00
_cell.angle_gamma   90.00
#
_symmetry.space_group_name_H-M   'P 1'
#
loop_
_entity.id
_entity.type
_entity.pdbx_description
1 polymer ?
#
loop_
_entity_poly.entity_id
_entity_poly.type
_entity_poly.pdbx_seq_one_letter_code
_entity_poly.pdbx_strand_id
1 'polypeptide(L)'
;MILTFVSLAITAGAITERVLSESDRPTGDRDEFVWDEYLSGGVRELAGSSFVTGISQTVPELEMIPRLNSIPWGKKEVTDLFERAGSYSACEVLPSDVAVTEPLSRVASGSSGPLGRFSMFSIGLQMDPEAEESLPAASDGAIKAYLKDHLLTVQSPFYRYPDGTVFFGTKMKAAFFATASPERTLTPEPVISSAVGRFRTLGVYAPAKDVSQNEGQTEASGDTTTPDTKPDDELRTLILGFKYTVAASQVSTADTNERQAEYELLFLHLLPDNTAERPSVAVFGTSNGRTILHELDLSRDSSGRNSESVAQLPEITADIRFDEFALMGLYPAKPVVTGVSHRARQSLPSEIVRGLMLGLTRDQPESLTSILDKLHAKVGGNVTASDEL
;
A
#
# COMPACT_ATOMS: atom_id res chain seq x y z
N MET A 1 8.33 29.53 -10.58
CA MET A 1 7.54 30.19 -11.65
C MET A 1 6.55 29.26 -12.37
N ILE A 2 6.22 28.09 -11.78
CA ILE A 2 5.13 27.19 -12.20
C ILE A 2 4.04 27.09 -11.10
N LEU A 3 4.25 27.75 -9.95
CA LEU A 3 3.40 27.69 -8.75
C LEU A 3 2.59 28.97 -8.47
N THR A 4 2.44 29.88 -9.44
CA THR A 4 1.75 31.17 -9.20
C THR A 4 0.65 31.50 -10.21
N PHE A 5 0.36 30.62 -11.18
CA PHE A 5 -0.71 30.84 -12.16
C PHE A 5 -1.87 29.83 -12.09
N VAL A 6 -1.78 28.79 -11.25
CA VAL A 6 -2.84 27.78 -11.09
C VAL A 6 -4.00 28.28 -10.20
N SER A 7 -3.81 29.36 -9.45
CA SER A 7 -4.88 29.95 -8.61
C SER A 7 -5.91 30.80 -9.38
N LEU A 8 -5.73 31.05 -10.68
CA LEU A 8 -6.66 31.90 -11.46
C LEU A 8 -7.54 31.15 -12.46
N ALA A 9 -7.31 29.84 -12.67
CA ALA A 9 -8.08 29.04 -13.63
C ALA A 9 -9.17 28.16 -12.98
N ILE A 10 -9.17 28.02 -11.65
CA ILE A 10 -10.12 27.15 -10.92
C ILE A 10 -11.40 27.91 -10.49
N THR A 11 -11.39 29.24 -10.47
CA THR A 11 -12.57 30.04 -10.06
C THR A 11 -13.53 30.39 -11.22
N ALA A 12 -13.19 30.08 -12.48
CA ALA A 12 -14.05 30.37 -13.63
C ALA A 12 -14.86 29.16 -14.14
N GLY A 13 -14.64 27.96 -13.60
CA GLY A 13 -15.28 26.71 -14.04
C GLY A 13 -16.38 26.17 -13.12
N ALA A 14 -16.68 26.84 -12.01
CA ALA A 14 -17.62 26.36 -10.98
C ALA A 14 -18.81 27.31 -10.72
N ILE A 15 -19.14 28.19 -11.68
CA ILE A 15 -20.36 29.02 -11.64
C ILE A 15 -21.09 28.90 -12.98
N THR A 16 -21.50 27.68 -13.35
CA THR A 16 -22.46 27.50 -14.44
C THR A 16 -23.31 26.24 -14.28
N GLU A 17 -23.77 25.94 -13.07
CA GLU A 17 -24.85 24.93 -12.90
C GLU A 17 -25.54 25.05 -11.53
N ARG A 18 -26.22 26.19 -11.29
CA ARG A 18 -27.35 26.29 -10.33
C ARG A 18 -27.93 27.71 -10.29
N VAL A 19 -28.62 28.13 -11.36
CA VAL A 19 -29.63 29.20 -11.27
C VAL A 19 -30.70 28.94 -12.31
N LEU A 20 -31.72 28.14 -11.95
CA LEU A 20 -33.09 28.25 -12.45
C LEU A 20 -34.01 27.50 -11.46
N SER A 21 -34.40 28.17 -10.38
CA SER A 21 -35.72 27.99 -9.73
C SER A 21 -35.85 28.99 -8.58
N GLU A 22 -36.99 29.67 -8.57
CA GLU A 22 -37.62 30.34 -7.43
C GLU A 22 -37.07 31.71 -6.97
N SER A 23 -37.72 32.71 -7.57
CA SER A 23 -38.22 33.90 -6.88
C SER A 23 -39.05 33.52 -5.65
N ASP A 24 -38.62 33.95 -4.47
CA ASP A 24 -39.39 34.87 -3.61
C ASP A 24 -38.61 35.19 -2.34
N ARG A 25 -38.40 36.49 -2.09
CA ARG A 25 -37.95 37.03 -0.80
C ARG A 25 -39.20 37.29 0.07
N PRO A 26 -39.07 37.33 1.41
CA PRO A 26 -38.73 38.61 2.03
C PRO A 26 -37.70 38.53 3.19
N THR A 27 -37.24 39.74 3.48
CA THR A 27 -36.26 40.30 4.42
C THR A 27 -36.47 40.05 5.92
N GLY A 28 -35.36 40.09 6.67
CA GLY A 28 -35.25 40.19 8.14
C GLY A 28 -34.36 39.07 8.69
N ASP A 29 -33.40 39.23 9.58
CA ASP A 29 -32.94 40.34 10.42
C ASP A 29 -31.46 40.05 10.74
N ARG A 30 -30.68 41.08 11.10
CA ARG A 30 -29.25 40.95 11.44
C ARG A 30 -29.09 40.53 12.90
N ASP A 31 -28.37 39.44 13.17
CA ASP A 31 -27.75 39.19 14.47
C ASP A 31 -26.27 38.84 14.30
N GLU A 32 -25.43 39.73 14.82
CA GLU A 32 -24.01 39.53 15.08
C GLU A 32 -23.86 38.51 16.22
N PHE A 33 -23.21 37.37 15.94
CA PHE A 33 -22.80 36.43 16.99
C PHE A 33 -21.29 36.56 17.24
N VAL A 34 -20.99 37.16 18.39
CA VAL A 34 -19.68 37.28 19.03
C VAL A 34 -19.25 35.92 19.57
N TRP A 35 -18.07 35.45 19.18
CA TRP A 35 -17.37 34.35 19.85
C TRP A 35 -16.11 34.92 20.50
N ASP A 36 -16.25 35.45 21.71
CA ASP A 36 -15.16 35.71 22.64
C ASP A 36 -15.62 35.31 24.04
N GLU A 37 -14.69 34.82 24.87
CA GLU A 37 -14.88 34.23 26.20
C GLU A 37 -15.36 32.76 26.27
N TYR A 38 -14.42 31.81 26.10
CA TYR A 38 -14.30 30.62 26.96
C TYR A 38 -12.89 30.00 26.86
N LEU A 39 -11.85 30.81 27.09
CA LEU A 39 -10.48 30.32 27.27
C LEU A 39 -9.84 30.93 28.52
N SER A 40 -10.29 30.48 29.70
CA SER A 40 -9.48 30.57 30.92
C SER A 40 -9.78 29.38 31.84
N GLY A 41 -9.29 28.20 31.43
CA GLY A 41 -9.27 26.99 32.24
C GLY A 41 -7.94 26.29 32.05
N GLY A 42 -7.10 26.32 33.09
CA GLY A 42 -5.69 25.93 33.10
C GLY A 42 -5.29 24.73 32.22
N VAL A 43 -4.39 24.99 31.28
CA VAL A 43 -3.61 23.95 30.61
C VAL A 43 -2.59 23.42 31.61
N ARG A 44 -2.92 22.29 32.26
CA ARG A 44 -1.89 21.37 32.74
C ARG A 44 -1.19 20.83 31.50
N GLU A 45 0.10 21.10 31.41
CA GLU A 45 1.04 20.55 30.44
C GLU A 45 1.04 19.01 30.54
N LEU A 46 0.19 18.36 29.74
CA LEU A 46 0.26 16.92 29.50
C LEU A 46 1.34 16.72 28.44
N ALA A 47 2.44 16.12 28.86
CA ALA A 47 3.51 15.68 28.00
C ALA A 47 2.97 14.83 26.83
N GLY A 48 3.18 15.31 25.60
CA GLY A 48 3.37 14.48 24.42
C GLY A 48 2.18 13.70 23.86
N SER A 49 1.03 14.33 23.60
CA SER A 49 0.08 13.77 22.63
C SER A 49 0.55 14.12 21.20
N SER A 50 1.45 13.31 20.62
CA SER A 50 1.77 13.45 19.20
C SER A 50 0.54 13.01 18.38
N PHE A 51 -0.16 13.96 17.78
CA PHE A 51 -1.19 13.64 16.79
C PHE A 51 -0.50 13.04 15.56
N VAL A 52 -0.64 11.73 15.39
CA VAL A 52 -0.18 11.00 14.20
C VAL A 52 -1.19 11.27 13.09
N THR A 53 -0.76 11.86 11.97
CA THR A 53 -1.66 12.21 10.87
C THR A 53 -2.07 10.94 10.10
N GLY A 54 -3.25 10.90 9.47
CA GLY A 54 -3.60 9.77 8.60
C GLY A 54 -3.62 8.37 9.27
N ILE A 55 -3.67 8.29 10.60
CA ILE A 55 -3.96 7.04 11.34
C ILE A 55 -5.24 7.22 12.12
N SER A 56 -6.03 6.15 12.23
CA SER A 56 -7.14 6.13 13.18
C SER A 56 -6.57 6.09 14.59
N GLN A 57 -7.06 6.95 15.49
CA GLN A 57 -6.73 6.85 16.91
C GLN A 57 -7.47 5.69 17.59
N THR A 58 -8.58 5.25 16.98
CA THR A 58 -9.29 4.04 17.38
C THR A 58 -8.57 2.82 16.80
N VAL A 59 -8.11 1.94 17.68
CA VAL A 59 -7.53 0.64 17.31
C VAL A 59 -8.63 -0.23 16.70
N PRO A 60 -8.49 -0.70 15.45
CA PRO A 60 -9.49 -1.57 14.85
C PRO A 60 -9.51 -2.93 15.56
N GLU A 61 -10.70 -3.52 15.67
CA GLU A 61 -10.83 -4.90 16.15
C GLU A 61 -10.40 -5.87 15.04
N LEU A 62 -9.74 -6.98 15.41
CA LEU A 62 -9.29 -8.01 14.46
C LEU A 62 -10.43 -8.56 13.60
N GLU A 63 -11.65 -8.59 14.13
CA GLU A 63 -12.84 -9.07 13.42
C GLU A 63 -13.28 -8.12 12.31
N MET A 64 -12.96 -6.83 12.40
CA MET A 64 -13.25 -5.84 11.36
C MET A 64 -12.27 -5.91 10.19
N ILE A 65 -11.16 -6.63 10.34
CA ILE A 65 -10.16 -6.81 9.28
C ILE A 65 -10.64 -7.94 8.37
N PRO A 66 -10.89 -7.68 7.06
CA PRO A 66 -11.30 -8.73 6.13
C PRO A 66 -10.31 -9.88 6.12
N ARG A 67 -10.79 -11.11 6.25
CA ARG A 67 -9.96 -12.32 6.24
C ARG A 67 -10.03 -13.02 4.89
N LEU A 68 -8.88 -13.47 4.42
CA LEU A 68 -8.73 -14.26 3.20
C LEU A 68 -8.34 -15.68 3.57
N ASN A 69 -9.23 -16.62 3.30
CA ASN A 69 -8.99 -18.05 3.57
C ASN A 69 -8.06 -18.69 2.54
N SER A 70 -7.90 -18.06 1.37
CA SER A 70 -7.03 -18.49 0.29
C SER A 70 -6.42 -17.28 -0.42
N ILE A 71 -5.28 -17.49 -1.07
CA ILE A 71 -4.65 -16.47 -1.91
C ILE A 71 -5.35 -16.46 -3.27
N PRO A 72 -5.81 -15.29 -3.75
CA PRO A 72 -6.49 -15.19 -5.04
C PRO A 72 -5.46 -15.22 -6.19
N TRP A 73 -5.02 -16.41 -6.59
CA TRP A 73 -4.04 -16.55 -7.67
C TRP A 73 -4.65 -16.22 -9.05
N GLY A 74 -5.94 -16.51 -9.22
CA GLY A 74 -6.64 -16.32 -10.49
C GLY A 74 -7.09 -14.89 -10.73
N LYS A 75 -7.00 -14.39 -11.98
CA LYS A 75 -7.45 -13.03 -12.37
C LYS A 75 -8.89 -12.75 -11.92
N LYS A 76 -9.79 -13.73 -12.08
CA LYS A 76 -11.20 -13.61 -11.67
C LYS A 76 -11.33 -13.41 -10.17
N GLU A 77 -10.65 -14.23 -9.37
CA GLU A 77 -10.69 -14.16 -7.89
C GLU A 77 -10.18 -12.82 -7.39
N VAL A 78 -9.06 -12.33 -7.95
CA VAL A 78 -8.52 -11.01 -7.61
C VAL A 78 -9.49 -9.90 -7.99
N THR A 79 -10.09 -9.98 -9.19
CA THR A 79 -11.06 -8.99 -9.65
C THR A 79 -12.27 -8.93 -8.71
N ASP A 80 -12.83 -10.09 -8.37
CA ASP A 80 -14.01 -10.20 -7.49
C ASP A 80 -13.71 -9.66 -6.09
N LEU A 81 -12.54 -9.97 -5.52
CA LEU A 81 -12.11 -9.45 -4.22
C LEU A 81 -11.80 -7.95 -4.27
N PHE A 82 -11.13 -7.49 -5.32
CA PHE A 82 -10.77 -6.09 -5.49
C PHE A 82 -12.02 -5.22 -5.60
N GLU A 83 -13.01 -5.63 -6.38
CA GLU A 83 -14.28 -4.90 -6.50
C GLU A 83 -15.11 -4.99 -5.23
N ARG A 84 -15.13 -6.14 -4.54
CA ARG A 84 -15.78 -6.28 -3.23
C ARG A 84 -15.19 -5.37 -2.16
N ALA A 85 -13.87 -5.22 -2.13
CA ALA A 85 -13.19 -4.36 -1.16
C ALA A 85 -13.57 -2.88 -1.33
N GLY A 86 -13.94 -2.48 -2.55
CA GLY A 86 -14.50 -1.17 -2.86
C GLY A 86 -13.53 -0.01 -2.61
N SER A 87 -14.05 1.22 -2.64
CA SER A 87 -13.24 2.43 -2.39
C SER A 87 -12.85 2.63 -0.93
N TYR A 88 -13.53 1.96 0.01
CA TYR A 88 -13.25 2.11 1.45
C TYR A 88 -11.89 1.52 1.87
N SER A 89 -11.41 0.50 1.15
CA SER A 89 -10.08 -0.09 1.38
C SER A 89 -8.99 0.49 0.47
N ALA A 90 -9.33 1.53 -0.31
CA ALA A 90 -8.38 2.16 -1.20
C ALA A 90 -7.29 2.89 -0.42
N CYS A 91 -6.08 2.87 -0.96
CA CYS A 91 -4.97 3.67 -0.46
C CYS A 91 -5.28 5.15 -0.64
N GLU A 92 -4.97 5.96 0.38
CA GLU A 92 -5.22 7.39 0.37
C GLU A 92 -3.90 8.16 0.36
N VAL A 93 -3.79 9.17 -0.50
CA VAL A 93 -2.64 10.09 -0.49
C VAL A 93 -2.69 10.93 0.78
N LEU A 94 -1.56 11.07 1.46
CA LEU A 94 -1.40 12.02 2.55
C LEU A 94 -1.52 13.47 2.01
N PRO A 95 -2.10 14.40 2.80
CA PRO A 95 -2.13 15.79 2.41
C PRO A 95 -0.71 16.36 2.35
N SER A 96 -0.54 17.51 1.70
CA SER A 96 0.75 18.19 1.59
C SER A 96 1.26 18.66 2.96
N ASP A 97 2.59 18.81 3.05
CA ASP A 97 3.32 19.28 4.23
C ASP A 97 3.23 18.39 5.48
N VAL A 98 2.81 17.14 5.31
CA VAL A 98 2.87 16.10 6.36
C VAL A 98 4.24 15.43 6.31
N ALA A 99 4.74 14.99 7.47
CA ALA A 99 5.96 14.21 7.53
C ALA A 99 5.82 12.91 6.72
N VAL A 100 6.76 12.66 5.80
CA VAL A 100 6.82 11.41 5.05
C VAL A 100 7.08 10.26 6.01
N THR A 101 8.10 10.38 6.87
CA THR A 101 8.37 9.40 7.92
C THR A 101 8.02 9.99 9.28
N GLU A 102 7.25 9.27 10.08
CA GLU A 102 6.95 9.65 11.46
C GLU A 102 7.63 8.70 12.45
N PRO A 103 8.12 9.21 13.59
CA PRO A 103 8.60 8.33 14.66
C PRO A 103 7.44 7.52 15.20
N LEU A 104 7.73 6.27 15.59
CA LEU A 104 6.73 5.42 16.22
C LEU A 104 6.36 5.95 17.61
N SER A 105 5.07 6.04 17.87
CA SER A 105 4.48 6.33 19.16
C SER A 105 4.76 5.21 20.15
N ARG A 106 5.10 5.59 21.39
CA ARG A 106 5.21 4.63 22.49
C ARG A 106 3.83 4.42 23.10
N VAL A 107 3.28 3.24 22.91
CA VAL A 107 2.07 2.80 23.60
C VAL A 107 2.48 2.17 24.93
N ALA A 108 1.83 2.58 26.03
CA ALA A 108 2.11 2.04 27.36
C ALA A 108 1.90 0.51 27.39
N SER A 109 2.75 -0.21 28.12
CA SER A 109 2.62 -1.66 28.29
C SER A 109 1.24 -2.02 28.83
N GLY A 110 0.60 -3.06 28.28
CA GLY A 110 -0.75 -3.47 28.67
C GLY A 110 -1.87 -2.61 28.08
N SER A 111 -1.58 -1.67 27.17
CA SER A 111 -2.57 -0.85 26.49
C SER A 111 -2.58 -1.10 24.98
N SER A 112 -3.75 -0.96 24.37
CA SER A 112 -3.86 -0.90 22.91
C SER A 112 -3.62 0.52 22.41
N GLY A 113 -3.02 0.67 21.22
CA GLY A 113 -2.89 1.99 20.61
C GLY A 113 -2.26 1.97 19.23
N PRO A 114 -2.37 3.09 18.48
CA PRO A 114 -1.64 3.26 17.24
C PRO A 114 -0.14 3.45 17.53
N LEU A 115 0.71 2.72 16.80
CA LEU A 115 2.16 2.89 16.83
C LEU A 115 2.62 3.94 15.83
N GLY A 116 1.90 4.18 14.73
CA GLY A 116 2.29 5.15 13.71
C GLY A 116 2.14 4.61 12.30
N ARG A 117 2.69 5.33 11.31
CA ARG A 117 2.76 4.88 9.92
C ARG A 117 4.16 4.35 9.62
N PHE A 118 4.22 3.17 9.03
CA PHE A 118 5.48 2.56 8.63
C PHE A 118 5.59 2.48 7.12
N SER A 119 6.73 2.91 6.57
CA SER A 119 7.02 2.84 5.13
C SER A 119 7.22 1.40 4.70
N MET A 120 6.44 0.92 3.73
CA MET A 120 6.49 -0.47 3.27
C MET A 120 7.40 -0.65 2.08
N PHE A 121 7.17 0.17 1.06
CA PHE A 121 7.93 0.17 -0.18
C PHE A 121 7.66 1.50 -0.90
N SER A 122 8.52 1.84 -1.85
CA SER A 122 8.40 2.99 -2.71
C SER A 122 8.19 2.58 -4.16
N ILE A 123 7.48 3.46 -4.87
CA ILE A 123 7.14 3.35 -6.28
C ILE A 123 7.71 4.57 -6.98
N GLY A 124 8.51 4.31 -8.01
CA GLY A 124 8.93 5.33 -8.97
C GLY A 124 8.26 5.13 -10.31
N LEU A 125 8.15 6.22 -11.05
CA LEU A 125 7.64 6.21 -12.41
C LEU A 125 8.80 6.56 -13.35
N GLN A 126 8.84 5.92 -14.51
CA GLN A 126 9.74 6.31 -15.57
C GLN A 126 9.05 6.21 -16.92
N MET A 127 9.56 6.96 -17.89
CA MET A 127 9.06 6.85 -19.26
C MET A 127 9.47 5.49 -19.83
N ASP A 128 8.53 4.85 -20.52
CA ASP A 128 8.86 3.75 -21.43
C ASP A 128 9.87 4.26 -22.47
N PRO A 129 11.02 3.59 -22.67
CA PRO A 129 12.02 3.99 -23.67
C PRO A 129 11.44 4.19 -25.07
N GLU A 130 10.46 3.38 -25.48
CA GLU A 130 9.81 3.53 -26.80
C GLU A 130 8.87 4.74 -26.85
N ALA A 131 8.26 5.10 -25.72
CA ALA A 131 7.41 6.28 -25.62
C ALA A 131 8.21 7.58 -25.44
N GLU A 132 9.45 7.49 -24.98
CA GLU A 132 10.31 8.64 -24.72
C GLU A 132 10.52 9.50 -25.98
N GLU A 133 10.65 8.86 -27.14
CA GLU A 133 10.80 9.53 -28.44
C GLU A 133 9.51 10.25 -28.90
N SER A 134 8.36 9.85 -28.36
CA SER A 134 7.05 10.41 -28.72
C SER A 134 6.63 11.62 -27.87
N LEU A 135 7.45 12.01 -26.89
CA LEU A 135 7.15 13.13 -26.00
C LEU A 135 7.21 14.47 -26.76
N PRO A 136 6.26 15.39 -26.51
CA PRO A 136 6.31 16.72 -27.11
C PRO A 136 7.59 17.47 -26.67
N ALA A 137 8.35 17.97 -27.64
CA ALA A 137 9.62 18.65 -27.37
C ALA A 137 9.52 19.82 -26.36
N ALA A 138 8.36 20.47 -26.28
CA ALA A 138 8.11 21.56 -25.36
C ALA A 138 8.00 21.14 -23.89
N SER A 139 7.60 19.89 -23.61
CA SER A 139 7.34 19.37 -22.25
C SER A 139 8.22 18.18 -21.86
N ASP A 140 8.95 17.60 -22.82
CA ASP A 140 9.81 16.41 -22.63
C ASP A 140 10.71 16.50 -21.38
N GLY A 141 11.57 17.51 -21.32
CA GLY A 141 12.50 17.69 -20.20
C GLY A 141 11.80 17.88 -18.85
N ALA A 142 10.65 18.56 -18.83
CA ALA A 142 9.88 18.78 -17.61
C ALA A 142 9.22 17.49 -17.12
N ILE A 143 8.66 16.68 -18.02
CA ILE A 143 8.05 15.40 -17.70
C ILE A 143 9.11 14.44 -17.14
N LYS A 144 10.25 14.30 -17.82
CA LYS A 144 11.34 13.43 -17.38
C LYS A 144 11.89 13.82 -16.01
N ALA A 145 12.14 15.12 -15.81
CA ALA A 145 12.58 15.63 -14.52
C ALA A 145 11.53 15.34 -13.44
N TYR A 146 10.24 15.61 -13.71
CA TYR A 146 9.18 15.35 -12.76
C TYR A 146 9.11 13.88 -12.34
N LEU A 147 9.16 12.93 -13.29
CA LEU A 147 9.11 11.49 -12.97
C LEU A 147 10.34 11.01 -12.19
N LYS A 148 11.52 11.55 -12.51
CA LYS A 148 12.78 11.21 -11.83
C LYS A 148 12.88 11.80 -10.42
N ASP A 149 12.40 13.03 -10.25
CA ASP A 149 12.62 13.82 -9.04
C ASP A 149 11.56 13.56 -7.96
N HIS A 150 10.53 12.76 -8.27
CA HIS A 150 9.45 12.44 -7.33
C HIS A 150 9.26 10.95 -7.14
N LEU A 151 8.96 10.57 -5.91
CA LEU A 151 8.63 9.20 -5.54
C LEU A 151 7.33 9.15 -4.75
N LEU A 152 6.70 7.99 -4.80
CA LEU A 152 5.57 7.64 -3.95
C LEU A 152 6.02 6.57 -2.97
N THR A 153 5.76 6.73 -1.68
CA THR A 153 5.97 5.68 -0.69
C THR A 153 4.64 5.21 -0.14
N VAL A 154 4.40 3.90 -0.19
CA VAL A 154 3.22 3.26 0.39
C VAL A 154 3.50 2.89 1.84
N GLN A 155 2.57 3.23 2.72
CA GLN A 155 2.71 3.15 4.16
C GLN A 155 1.53 2.42 4.79
N SER A 156 1.80 1.56 5.76
CA SER A 156 0.74 0.94 6.56
C SER A 156 0.70 1.57 7.95
N PRO A 157 -0.49 1.89 8.47
CA PRO A 157 -0.70 2.10 9.89
C PRO A 157 -0.34 0.85 10.70
N PHE A 158 0.33 1.02 11.84
CA PHE A 158 0.63 -0.05 12.78
C PHE A 158 -0.16 0.16 14.06
N TYR A 159 -0.69 -0.93 14.60
CA TYR A 159 -1.40 -0.95 15.87
C TYR A 159 -0.80 -2.00 16.79
N ARG A 160 -1.00 -1.80 18.09
CA ARG A 160 -0.60 -2.72 19.15
C ARG A 160 -1.83 -3.08 20.00
N TYR A 161 -1.93 -4.34 20.39
CA TYR A 161 -2.86 -4.84 21.41
C TYR A 161 -2.23 -4.89 22.82
N PRO A 162 -3.05 -5.05 23.89
CA PRO A 162 -2.56 -5.01 25.27
C PRO A 162 -1.49 -6.06 25.58
N ASP A 163 -1.61 -7.22 24.93
CA ASP A 163 -0.68 -8.36 24.99
C ASP A 163 0.68 -8.08 24.31
N GLY A 164 0.79 -6.97 23.58
CA GLY A 164 1.98 -6.60 22.81
C GLY A 164 1.94 -6.98 21.33
N THR A 165 0.90 -7.68 20.88
CA THR A 165 0.75 -8.10 19.49
C THR A 165 0.64 -6.89 18.57
N VAL A 166 1.48 -6.85 17.55
CA VAL A 166 1.51 -5.79 16.54
C VAL A 166 0.85 -6.28 15.27
N PHE A 167 0.06 -5.43 14.62
CA PHE A 167 -0.65 -5.78 13.40
C PHE A 167 -0.84 -4.59 12.46
N PHE A 168 -1.09 -4.90 11.19
CA PHE A 168 -1.32 -3.90 10.14
C PHE A 168 -2.71 -3.28 10.24
N GLY A 169 -2.78 -1.99 9.95
CA GLY A 169 -4.01 -1.31 9.59
C GLY A 169 -4.44 -1.60 8.16
N THR A 170 -5.74 -1.61 7.92
CA THR A 170 -6.32 -1.92 6.61
C THR A 170 -6.35 -0.73 5.64
N LYS A 171 -6.26 0.51 6.14
CA LYS A 171 -6.24 1.72 5.31
C LYS A 171 -4.81 2.18 5.05
N MET A 172 -4.28 1.77 3.90
CA MET A 172 -2.96 2.18 3.45
C MET A 172 -2.90 3.68 3.15
N LYS A 173 -1.74 4.28 3.34
CA LYS A 173 -1.45 5.67 3.01
C LYS A 173 -0.35 5.74 1.98
N ALA A 174 -0.37 6.78 1.14
CA ALA A 174 0.71 7.05 0.22
C ALA A 174 1.29 8.45 0.46
N ALA A 175 2.60 8.53 0.65
CA ALA A 175 3.34 9.77 0.77
C ALA A 175 3.98 10.07 -0.58
N PHE A 176 3.57 11.16 -1.23
CA PHE A 176 4.21 11.67 -2.44
C PHE A 176 5.20 12.76 -2.06
N PHE A 177 6.44 12.70 -2.53
CA PHE A 177 7.49 13.65 -2.14
C PHE A 177 8.55 13.79 -3.23
N ALA A 178 9.32 14.89 -3.16
CA ALA A 178 10.49 15.07 -4.01
C ALA A 178 11.71 14.40 -3.38
N THR A 179 12.50 13.69 -4.19
CA THR A 179 13.68 12.95 -3.75
C THR A 179 14.76 13.85 -3.15
N ALA A 180 14.83 15.11 -3.60
CA ALA A 180 15.71 16.13 -3.05
C ALA A 180 15.27 16.65 -1.66
N SER A 181 14.02 16.45 -1.28
CA SER A 181 13.45 16.89 0.00
C SER A 181 12.48 15.85 0.56
N PRO A 182 12.97 14.67 0.99
CA PRO A 182 12.14 13.51 1.29
C PRO A 182 11.43 13.57 2.66
N GLU A 183 11.50 14.71 3.36
CA GLU A 183 10.96 14.86 4.71
C GLU A 183 9.46 15.16 4.72
N ARG A 184 8.96 15.85 3.68
CA ARG A 184 7.60 16.39 3.63
C ARG A 184 6.87 15.97 2.37
N THR A 185 5.58 15.70 2.52
CA THR A 185 4.71 15.37 1.39
C THR A 185 4.41 16.59 0.53
N LEU A 186 4.25 16.34 -0.76
CA LEU A 186 3.84 17.31 -1.77
C LEU A 186 2.43 16.97 -2.26
N THR A 187 1.73 17.95 -2.82
CA THR A 187 0.48 17.68 -3.53
C THR A 187 0.81 16.96 -4.84
N PRO A 188 0.39 15.70 -5.03
CA PRO A 188 0.59 15.02 -6.30
C PRO A 188 -0.34 15.58 -7.39
N GLU A 189 0.08 15.41 -8.64
CA GLU A 189 -0.80 15.61 -9.78
C GLU A 189 -2.05 14.71 -9.70
N PRO A 190 -3.24 15.14 -10.19
CA PRO A 190 -4.49 14.40 -10.06
C PRO A 190 -4.42 12.96 -10.61
N VAL A 191 -3.60 12.76 -11.64
CA VAL A 191 -3.36 11.46 -12.27
C VAL A 191 -2.70 10.48 -11.29
N ILE A 192 -1.73 10.95 -10.49
CA ILE A 192 -1.07 10.14 -9.47
C ILE A 192 -2.05 9.83 -8.34
N SER A 193 -2.81 10.81 -7.86
CA SER A 193 -3.85 10.60 -6.84
C SER A 193 -4.87 9.53 -7.26
N SER A 194 -5.32 9.58 -8.51
CA SER A 194 -6.23 8.58 -9.08
C SER A 194 -5.60 7.19 -9.15
N ALA A 195 -4.30 7.09 -9.49
CA ALA A 195 -3.58 5.83 -9.52
C ALA A 195 -3.38 5.24 -8.11
N VAL A 196 -3.09 6.07 -7.10
CA VAL A 196 -2.98 5.62 -5.71
C VAL A 196 -4.27 4.97 -5.21
N GLY A 197 -5.43 5.52 -5.58
CA GLY A 197 -6.73 4.93 -5.26
C GLY A 197 -7.00 3.56 -5.88
N ARG A 198 -6.11 3.07 -6.76
CA ARG A 198 -6.17 1.71 -7.35
C ARG A 198 -5.37 0.67 -6.57
N PHE A 199 -4.70 1.05 -5.49
CA PHE A 199 -4.21 0.12 -4.48
C PHE A 199 -5.34 -0.11 -3.48
N ARG A 200 -5.70 -1.38 -3.25
CA ARG A 200 -6.75 -1.75 -2.29
C ARG A 200 -6.27 -2.84 -1.36
N THR A 201 -6.57 -2.70 -0.09
CA THR A 201 -6.41 -3.80 0.86
C THR A 201 -7.50 -4.84 0.59
N LEU A 202 -7.09 -6.08 0.30
CA LEU A 202 -8.01 -7.19 0.07
C LEU A 202 -8.34 -7.91 1.39
N GLY A 203 -7.37 -8.00 2.29
CA GLY A 203 -7.55 -8.59 3.61
C GLY A 203 -6.28 -9.19 4.18
N VAL A 204 -6.37 -9.70 5.40
CA VAL A 204 -5.30 -10.48 6.04
C VAL A 204 -5.47 -11.94 5.67
N TYR A 205 -4.40 -12.58 5.26
CA TYR A 205 -4.40 -14.01 4.97
C TYR A 205 -4.50 -14.80 6.28
N ALA A 206 -5.60 -15.51 6.46
CA ALA A 206 -5.90 -16.34 7.62
C ALA A 206 -6.61 -17.60 7.11
N PRO A 207 -5.87 -18.68 6.78
CA PRO A 207 -6.47 -19.88 6.23
C PRO A 207 -7.49 -20.45 7.21
N ALA A 208 -8.63 -20.92 6.70
CA ALA A 208 -9.58 -21.61 7.55
C ALA A 208 -8.90 -22.85 8.11
N LYS A 209 -8.81 -22.96 9.45
CA LYS A 209 -8.45 -24.23 10.09
C LYS A 209 -9.52 -25.22 9.66
N ASP A 210 -9.14 -26.23 8.89
CA ASP A 210 -10.03 -27.33 8.57
C ASP A 210 -10.58 -27.89 9.88
N VAL A 211 -11.88 -27.72 10.11
CA VAL A 211 -12.66 -28.39 11.18
C VAL A 211 -12.86 -29.86 10.78
N SER A 212 -11.77 -30.50 10.39
CA SER A 212 -11.75 -31.81 9.75
C SER A 212 -10.77 -32.72 10.48
N GLN A 213 -10.88 -32.82 11.80
CA GLN A 213 -10.42 -34.00 12.54
C GLN A 213 -11.45 -34.39 13.62
N ASN A 214 -12.08 -35.55 13.37
CA ASN A 214 -12.56 -36.50 14.37
C ASN A 214 -13.82 -36.17 15.19
N GLU A 215 -14.99 -36.15 14.53
CA GLU A 215 -16.18 -36.75 15.16
C GLU A 215 -16.04 -38.28 15.13
N GLY A 216 -15.35 -38.83 16.13
CA GLY A 216 -15.33 -40.27 16.40
C GLY A 216 -13.98 -40.79 16.88
N GLN A 217 -13.97 -41.33 18.12
CA GLN A 217 -12.87 -42.02 18.81
C GLN A 217 -11.83 -41.05 19.43
N THR A 218 -11.54 -41.01 20.73
CA THR A 218 -11.80 -41.91 21.86
C THR A 218 -11.61 -41.11 23.15
N GLU A 219 -12.35 -41.49 24.20
CA GLU A 219 -12.15 -41.00 25.56
C GLU A 219 -10.75 -41.35 26.12
N ALA A 220 -10.31 -40.51 27.06
CA ALA A 220 -9.29 -40.79 28.09
C ALA A 220 -7.85 -41.12 27.62
N SER A 221 -7.03 -40.07 27.49
CA SER A 221 -5.67 -40.05 28.05
C SER A 221 -5.19 -38.60 28.13
N GLY A 222 -4.90 -38.15 29.35
CA GLY A 222 -4.33 -36.83 29.60
C GLY A 222 -2.87 -36.80 29.23
N ASP A 223 -2.55 -36.21 28.08
CA ASP A 223 -1.26 -35.58 27.81
C ASP A 223 -1.49 -34.54 26.70
N THR A 224 -1.72 -33.29 27.11
CA THR A 224 -2.06 -32.19 26.20
C THR A 224 -0.78 -31.54 25.68
N THR A 225 -0.11 -32.21 24.76
CA THR A 225 0.90 -31.61 23.88
C THR A 225 0.41 -31.70 22.44
N THR A 226 -0.64 -30.95 22.13
CA THR A 226 -0.83 -30.42 20.77
C THR A 226 0.18 -29.28 20.57
N PRO A 227 0.88 -29.17 19.43
CA PRO A 227 1.75 -28.03 19.20
C PRO A 227 0.87 -26.79 19.13
N ASP A 228 1.02 -25.92 20.13
CA ASP A 228 0.43 -24.60 20.25
C ASP A 228 0.83 -23.73 19.04
N THR A 229 0.09 -23.82 17.93
CA THR A 229 0.08 -22.72 16.97
C THR A 229 -0.69 -21.60 17.63
N LYS A 230 0.02 -20.66 18.25
CA LYS A 230 -0.56 -19.45 18.82
C LYS A 230 -1.49 -18.81 17.77
N PRO A 231 -2.68 -18.33 18.17
CA PRO A 231 -3.58 -17.61 17.26
C PRO A 231 -2.92 -16.39 16.58
N ASP A 232 -1.79 -15.92 17.14
CA ASP A 232 -1.02 -14.78 16.67
C ASP A 232 -0.24 -15.02 15.36
N ASP A 233 0.05 -16.28 14.99
CA ASP A 233 0.83 -16.58 13.77
C ASP A 233 0.01 -16.44 12.47
N GLU A 234 -1.32 -16.43 12.57
CA GLU A 234 -2.23 -16.48 11.44
C GLU A 234 -2.60 -15.11 10.87
N LEU A 235 -2.22 -13.99 11.52
CA LEU A 235 -2.61 -12.64 11.12
C LEU A 235 -1.42 -11.74 10.72
N ARG A 236 -0.29 -12.37 10.37
CA ARG A 236 0.97 -11.69 10.05
C ARG A 236 1.08 -11.16 8.63
N THR A 237 0.17 -11.53 7.73
CA THR A 237 0.27 -11.19 6.30
C THR A 237 -0.93 -10.42 5.78
N LEU A 238 -0.75 -9.14 5.43
CA LEU A 238 -1.75 -8.32 4.76
C LEU A 238 -1.58 -8.42 3.24
N ILE A 239 -2.66 -8.70 2.51
CA ILE A 239 -2.68 -8.76 1.05
C ILE A 239 -3.32 -7.50 0.49
N LEU A 240 -2.58 -6.82 -0.39
CA LEU A 240 -3.04 -5.71 -1.21
C LEU A 240 -3.21 -6.19 -2.65
N GLY A 241 -4.23 -5.71 -3.32
CA GLY A 241 -4.38 -5.80 -4.77
C GLY A 241 -4.12 -4.45 -5.39
N PHE A 242 -3.42 -4.42 -6.53
CA PHE A 242 -3.28 -3.20 -7.31
C PHE A 242 -3.74 -3.41 -8.74
N LYS A 243 -4.49 -2.44 -9.25
CA LYS A 243 -5.08 -2.46 -10.59
C LYS A 243 -4.38 -1.44 -11.49
N TYR A 244 -3.86 -1.91 -12.61
CA TYR A 244 -3.28 -1.04 -13.63
C TYR A 244 -3.80 -1.41 -15.01
N THR A 245 -3.61 -0.49 -15.95
CA THR A 245 -4.04 -0.66 -17.33
C THR A 245 -2.81 -0.96 -18.16
N VAL A 246 -2.85 -2.10 -18.86
CA VAL A 246 -1.78 -2.52 -19.78
C VAL A 246 -2.17 -2.15 -21.20
N ALA A 247 -1.19 -1.69 -21.98
CA ALA A 247 -1.37 -1.50 -23.41
C ALA A 247 -1.70 -2.85 -24.06
N ALA A 248 -2.72 -2.91 -24.91
CA ALA A 248 -2.96 -4.11 -25.70
C ALA A 248 -1.71 -4.38 -26.56
N SER A 249 -1.09 -5.55 -26.40
CA SER A 249 -0.02 -5.99 -27.30
C SER A 249 -0.54 -5.88 -28.74
N GLN A 250 0.27 -5.34 -29.65
CA GLN A 250 -0.10 -5.06 -31.05
C GLN A 250 -0.45 -6.30 -31.91
N VAL A 251 -0.73 -7.45 -31.28
CA VAL A 251 -1.04 -8.72 -31.91
C VAL A 251 -2.43 -9.20 -31.49
N SER A 252 -3.46 -8.43 -31.84
CA SER A 252 -4.79 -8.99 -32.05
C SER A 252 -5.46 -8.27 -33.21
N THR A 253 -5.52 -8.99 -34.32
CA THR A 253 -6.27 -8.63 -35.52
C THR A 253 -7.72 -8.28 -35.17
N ALA A 254 -8.15 -7.10 -35.64
CA ALA A 254 -9.52 -6.60 -35.71
C ALA A 254 -10.22 -6.24 -34.37
N ASP A 255 -10.42 -4.92 -34.21
CA ASP A 255 -11.56 -4.27 -33.53
C ASP A 255 -11.69 -4.20 -32.01
N THR A 256 -10.65 -4.46 -31.22
CA THR A 256 -10.65 -3.96 -29.83
C THR A 256 -9.28 -3.45 -29.41
N ASN A 257 -9.08 -2.12 -29.50
CA ASN A 257 -8.13 -1.37 -28.67
C ASN A 257 -8.60 -1.39 -27.19
N GLU A 258 -9.04 -2.54 -26.68
CA GLU A 258 -9.52 -2.66 -25.32
C GLU A 258 -8.32 -2.74 -24.39
N ARG A 259 -8.04 -1.59 -23.77
CA ARG A 259 -7.23 -1.46 -22.57
C ARG A 259 -7.64 -2.53 -21.56
N GLN A 260 -6.78 -3.51 -21.33
CA GLN A 260 -7.07 -4.56 -20.35
C GLN A 260 -6.59 -4.13 -18.97
N ALA A 261 -7.47 -4.27 -17.99
CA ALA A 261 -7.08 -4.15 -16.60
C ALA A 261 -6.31 -5.41 -16.20
N GLU A 262 -5.12 -5.20 -15.67
CA GLU A 262 -4.34 -6.22 -14.98
C GLU A 262 -4.33 -5.96 -13.48
N TYR A 263 -4.19 -7.05 -12.74
CA TYR A 263 -4.19 -7.04 -11.28
C TYR A 263 -3.00 -7.82 -10.77
N GLU A 264 -2.32 -7.28 -9.78
CA GLU A 264 -1.20 -7.95 -9.14
C GLU A 264 -1.35 -7.79 -7.63
N LEU A 265 -0.63 -8.63 -6.89
CA LEU A 265 -0.73 -8.75 -5.44
C LEU A 265 0.55 -8.26 -4.76
N LEU A 266 0.38 -7.62 -3.62
CA LEU A 266 1.46 -7.30 -2.70
C LEU A 266 1.13 -7.90 -1.34
N PHE A 267 2.10 -8.61 -0.76
CA PHE A 267 2.01 -9.23 0.56
C PHE A 267 2.90 -8.44 1.50
N LEU A 268 2.31 -7.77 2.48
CA LEU A 268 3.03 -7.15 3.59
C LEU A 268 3.08 -8.17 4.73
N HIS A 269 4.28 -8.56 5.14
CA HIS A 269 4.48 -9.66 6.06
C HIS A 269 5.27 -9.22 7.29
N LEU A 270 4.67 -9.32 8.48
CA LEU A 270 5.35 -9.10 9.76
C LEU A 270 6.27 -10.29 10.03
N LEU A 271 7.55 -10.03 10.27
CA LEU A 271 8.55 -11.06 10.58
C LEU A 271 8.44 -11.54 12.04
N PRO A 272 9.01 -12.70 12.40
CA PRO A 272 8.84 -13.29 13.74
C PRO A 272 9.50 -12.47 14.85
N ASP A 273 10.50 -11.65 14.50
CA ASP A 273 11.23 -10.76 15.40
C ASP A 273 10.57 -9.37 15.55
N ASN A 274 9.40 -9.19 14.94
CA ASN A 274 8.65 -7.94 14.97
C ASN A 274 8.19 -7.59 16.39
N THR A 275 8.54 -6.39 16.83
CA THR A 275 8.11 -5.83 18.13
C THR A 275 7.51 -4.44 17.94
N ALA A 276 6.79 -3.93 18.93
CA ALA A 276 6.22 -2.58 18.87
C ALA A 276 7.30 -1.50 18.76
N GLU A 277 8.47 -1.74 19.37
CA GLU A 277 9.61 -0.84 19.38
C GLU A 277 10.48 -0.98 18.13
N ARG A 278 10.48 -2.16 17.52
CA ARG A 278 11.24 -2.48 16.29
C ARG A 278 10.36 -3.30 15.35
N PRO A 279 9.46 -2.64 14.59
CA PRO A 279 8.66 -3.35 13.61
C PRO A 279 9.56 -3.88 12.49
N SER A 280 9.32 -5.13 12.11
CA SER A 280 10.11 -5.89 11.16
C SER A 280 9.18 -6.45 10.10
N VAL A 281 9.36 -6.00 8.85
CA VAL A 281 8.44 -6.28 7.75
C VAL A 281 9.21 -6.69 6.50
N ALA A 282 8.80 -7.78 5.88
CA ALA A 282 9.14 -8.15 4.52
C ALA A 282 7.96 -7.82 3.57
N VAL A 283 8.28 -7.45 2.34
CA VAL A 283 7.28 -7.17 1.30
C VAL A 283 7.53 -8.08 0.12
N PHE A 284 6.47 -8.74 -0.34
CA PHE A 284 6.51 -9.57 -1.53
C PHE A 284 5.53 -9.04 -2.57
N GLY A 285 5.94 -8.92 -3.83
CA GLY A 285 5.11 -8.45 -4.93
C GLY A 285 5.02 -9.49 -6.03
N THR A 286 3.85 -9.61 -6.66
CA THR A 286 3.69 -10.47 -7.83
C THR A 286 3.88 -9.70 -9.14
N SER A 287 4.30 -10.41 -10.18
CA SER A 287 4.38 -9.88 -11.54
C SER A 287 3.93 -10.91 -12.59
N ASN A 288 3.82 -10.44 -13.84
CA ASN A 288 3.52 -11.27 -15.01
C ASN A 288 2.24 -12.10 -14.85
N GLY A 289 1.14 -11.45 -14.46
CA GLY A 289 -0.13 -12.10 -14.26
C GLY A 289 -0.16 -12.99 -13.01
N ARG A 290 0.62 -12.60 -12.00
CA ARG A 290 0.84 -13.31 -10.72
C ARG A 290 1.63 -14.62 -10.82
N THR A 291 2.40 -14.82 -11.89
CA THR A 291 3.19 -16.05 -12.12
C THR A 291 4.54 -16.04 -11.38
N ILE A 292 5.05 -14.86 -11.03
CA ILE A 292 6.31 -14.72 -10.29
C ILE A 292 6.04 -13.95 -9.00
N LEU A 293 6.61 -14.42 -7.89
CA LEU A 293 6.65 -13.75 -6.60
C LEU A 293 8.06 -13.20 -6.35
N HIS A 294 8.16 -11.92 -6.05
CA HIS A 294 9.40 -11.20 -5.77
C HIS A 294 9.43 -10.80 -4.30
N GLU A 295 10.51 -11.07 -3.58
CA GLU A 295 10.77 -10.39 -2.31
C GLU A 295 11.45 -9.05 -2.61
N LEU A 296 10.85 -7.93 -2.21
CA LEU A 296 11.39 -6.61 -2.50
C LEU A 296 12.63 -6.31 -1.64
N ASP A 297 13.64 -5.71 -2.25
CA ASP A 297 14.80 -5.21 -1.55
C ASP A 297 14.54 -3.83 -0.95
N LEU A 298 14.11 -3.85 0.30
CA LEU A 298 13.81 -2.64 1.06
C LEU A 298 15.09 -1.89 1.49
N SER A 299 16.29 -2.46 1.30
CA SER A 299 17.60 -1.88 1.63
C SER A 299 17.60 -1.03 2.91
N ARG A 300 16.99 -1.57 3.98
CA ARG A 300 16.85 -0.90 5.28
C ARG A 300 18.11 -1.09 6.10
N ASP A 301 18.49 -0.07 6.86
CA ASP A 301 19.56 -0.23 7.84
C ASP A 301 19.11 -1.08 9.04
N SER A 302 20.05 -1.45 9.90
CA SER A 302 19.83 -2.29 11.09
C SER A 302 18.90 -1.66 12.15
N SER A 303 18.52 -0.38 11.97
CA SER A 303 17.54 0.32 12.81
C SER A 303 16.11 0.25 12.25
N GLY A 304 15.91 -0.44 11.12
CA GLY A 304 14.62 -0.50 10.42
C GLY A 304 14.25 0.83 9.76
N ARG A 305 15.20 1.78 9.68
CA ARG A 305 15.03 3.04 8.96
C ARG A 305 15.57 2.86 7.54
N ASN A 306 14.94 3.58 6.62
CA ASN A 306 15.48 3.73 5.28
C ASN A 306 16.87 4.37 5.42
N SER A 307 17.92 3.69 4.93
CA SER A 307 19.29 4.20 4.97
C SER A 307 19.32 5.63 4.44
N GLU A 308 19.79 6.59 5.26
CA GLU A 308 19.80 8.04 5.00
C GLU A 308 20.71 8.47 3.81
N SER A 309 21.22 7.52 3.03
CA SER A 309 22.00 7.79 1.82
C SER A 309 21.10 8.11 0.61
N VAL A 310 20.88 9.40 0.43
CA VAL A 310 20.56 10.14 -0.82
C VAL A 310 20.66 9.28 -2.10
N ALA A 311 19.54 9.14 -2.82
CA ALA A 311 19.29 8.34 -4.05
C ALA A 311 18.81 6.89 -3.83
N GLN A 312 17.77 6.69 -3.02
CA GLN A 312 17.05 5.41 -3.01
C GLN A 312 16.32 5.22 -4.35
N LEU A 313 16.85 4.32 -5.18
CA LEU A 313 16.09 3.76 -6.29
C LEU A 313 14.79 3.17 -5.72
N PRO A 314 13.64 3.31 -6.40
CA PRO A 314 12.39 2.75 -5.91
C PRO A 314 12.43 1.21 -5.89
N GLU A 315 11.67 0.60 -4.97
CA GLU A 315 11.52 -0.85 -4.94
C GLU A 315 10.65 -1.37 -6.08
N ILE A 316 9.69 -0.56 -6.53
CA ILE A 316 8.85 -0.85 -7.69
C ILE A 316 9.00 0.29 -8.68
N THR A 317 9.35 -0.02 -9.93
CA THR A 317 9.36 0.97 -11.01
C THR A 317 8.28 0.60 -12.01
N ALA A 318 7.40 1.55 -12.30
CA ALA A 318 6.42 1.41 -13.38
C ALA A 318 6.86 2.24 -14.60
N ASP A 319 6.96 1.56 -15.73
CA ASP A 319 7.18 2.19 -17.03
C ASP A 319 5.84 2.70 -17.53
N ILE A 320 5.81 3.98 -17.92
CA ILE A 320 4.59 4.63 -18.39
C ILE A 320 4.76 5.25 -19.77
N ARG A 321 3.67 5.21 -20.52
CA ARG A 321 3.44 6.01 -21.71
C ARG A 321 2.23 6.91 -21.48
N PHE A 322 2.22 8.11 -22.06
CA PHE A 322 1.03 8.93 -22.14
C PHE A 322 0.41 8.80 -23.53
N ASP A 323 -0.84 8.32 -23.58
CA ASP A 323 -1.56 8.17 -24.84
C ASP A 323 -2.10 9.51 -25.36
N GLU A 324 -2.28 10.50 -24.47
CA GLU A 324 -2.83 11.81 -24.81
C GLU A 324 -2.06 12.94 -24.14
N PHE A 325 -2.14 14.13 -24.73
CA PHE A 325 -1.63 15.36 -24.13
C PHE A 325 -2.68 16.47 -24.23
N ALA A 326 -2.89 17.18 -23.12
CA ALA A 326 -3.73 18.36 -23.05
C ALA A 326 -2.92 19.63 -23.35
N LEU A 327 -3.63 20.74 -23.64
CA LEU A 327 -3.08 22.08 -23.83
C LEU A 327 -1.88 22.11 -24.80
N MET A 328 -2.09 21.60 -26.03
CA MET A 328 -1.08 21.61 -27.10
C MET A 328 0.22 20.87 -26.75
N GLY A 329 0.13 19.75 -26.03
CA GLY A 329 1.30 18.93 -25.70
C GLY A 329 1.98 19.30 -24.38
N LEU A 330 1.48 20.30 -23.65
CA LEU A 330 2.12 20.79 -22.43
C LEU A 330 1.86 19.90 -21.22
N TYR A 331 0.71 19.22 -21.18
CA TYR A 331 0.31 18.42 -20.04
C TYR A 331 0.03 16.98 -20.44
N PRO A 332 0.75 15.99 -19.88
CA PRO A 332 0.46 14.59 -20.15
C PRO A 332 -0.92 14.20 -19.60
N ALA A 333 -1.62 13.35 -20.34
CA ALA A 333 -2.93 12.82 -19.97
C ALA A 333 -3.00 11.31 -20.22
N LYS A 334 -3.86 10.62 -19.47
CA LYS A 334 -4.13 9.18 -19.61
C LYS A 334 -2.85 8.32 -19.65
N PRO A 335 -2.07 8.24 -18.55
CA PRO A 335 -0.94 7.32 -18.51
C PRO A 335 -1.43 5.87 -18.64
N VAL A 336 -0.63 5.07 -19.34
CA VAL A 336 -0.76 3.62 -19.45
C VAL A 336 0.54 3.01 -18.95
N VAL A 337 0.42 1.96 -18.14
CA VAL A 337 1.57 1.21 -17.66
C VAL A 337 1.97 0.21 -18.73
N THR A 338 3.21 0.28 -19.19
CA THR A 338 3.75 -0.62 -20.21
C THR A 338 4.65 -1.70 -19.61
N GLY A 339 5.20 -1.44 -18.43
CA GLY A 339 6.05 -2.37 -17.69
C GLY A 339 5.98 -2.12 -16.19
N VAL A 340 6.19 -3.18 -15.41
CA VAL A 340 6.41 -3.09 -13.95
C VAL A 340 7.64 -3.93 -13.63
N SER A 341 8.63 -3.31 -13.01
CA SER A 341 9.84 -3.98 -12.54
C SER A 341 9.96 -3.86 -11.03
N HIS A 342 10.51 -4.90 -10.42
CA HIS A 342 10.71 -4.99 -8.97
C HIS A 342 12.21 -5.05 -8.69
N ARG A 343 12.71 -4.18 -7.82
CA ARG A 343 14.03 -4.38 -7.21
C ARG A 343 13.89 -5.48 -6.17
N ALA A 344 14.11 -6.71 -6.61
CA ALA A 344 13.90 -7.89 -5.80
C ALA A 344 15.22 -8.42 -5.22
N ARG A 345 15.21 -8.83 -3.94
CA ARG A 345 16.29 -9.62 -3.32
C ARG A 345 16.34 -11.01 -3.91
N GLN A 346 15.16 -11.58 -4.15
CA GLN A 346 14.96 -12.89 -4.75
C GLN A 346 13.61 -12.96 -5.46
N SER A 347 13.50 -13.86 -6.42
CA SER A 347 12.27 -14.10 -7.18
C SER A 347 12.07 -15.60 -7.34
N LEU A 348 10.82 -16.06 -7.23
CA LEU A 348 10.46 -17.44 -7.45
C LEU A 348 9.13 -17.56 -8.19
N PRO A 349 8.91 -18.62 -8.98
CA PRO A 349 7.60 -18.91 -9.56
C PRO A 349 6.54 -19.08 -8.47
N SER A 350 5.38 -18.44 -8.65
CA SER A 350 4.24 -18.54 -7.73
C SER A 350 3.72 -19.97 -7.64
N GLU A 351 3.88 -20.79 -8.69
CA GLU A 351 3.51 -22.21 -8.64
C GLU A 351 4.29 -22.99 -7.58
N ILE A 352 5.54 -22.61 -7.29
CA ILE A 352 6.34 -23.27 -6.23
C ILE A 352 5.74 -22.95 -4.86
N VAL A 353 5.39 -21.69 -4.60
CA VAL A 353 4.72 -21.27 -3.36
C VAL A 353 3.40 -22.02 -3.20
N ARG A 354 2.60 -22.06 -4.28
CA ARG A 354 1.34 -22.78 -4.30
C ARG A 354 1.52 -24.28 -4.06
N GLY A 355 2.56 -24.88 -4.66
CA GLY A 355 2.91 -26.29 -4.49
C GLY A 355 3.28 -26.62 -3.04
N LEU A 356 4.07 -25.76 -2.38
CA LEU A 356 4.42 -25.88 -0.96
C LEU A 356 3.19 -25.75 -0.06
N MET A 357 2.30 -24.80 -0.34
CA MET A 357 1.05 -24.62 0.41
C MET A 357 0.11 -25.83 0.30
N LEU A 358 0.13 -26.52 -0.83
CA LEU A 358 -0.71 -27.69 -1.08
C LEU A 358 -0.04 -29.02 -0.71
N GLY A 359 1.22 -29.01 -0.25
CA GLY A 359 1.98 -30.23 0.05
C GLY A 359 2.27 -31.07 -1.21
N LEU A 360 2.40 -30.44 -2.38
CA LEU A 360 2.68 -31.14 -3.65
C LEU A 360 4.17 -31.38 -3.86
N THR A 361 5.02 -30.57 -3.22
CA THR A 361 6.48 -30.64 -3.33
C THR A 361 7.15 -31.27 -2.12
N ARG A 362 6.43 -31.41 -1.00
CA ARG A 362 6.89 -32.00 0.27
C ARG A 362 5.75 -32.79 0.91
N ASP A 363 6.07 -33.77 1.73
CA ASP A 363 5.09 -34.68 2.37
C ASP A 363 4.04 -33.99 3.25
N GLN A 364 4.20 -32.70 3.59
CA GLN A 364 3.23 -31.93 4.35
C GLN A 364 3.02 -30.52 3.78
N PRO A 365 1.76 -30.03 3.76
CA PRO A 365 1.45 -28.65 3.37
C PRO A 365 2.05 -27.65 4.36
N GLU A 366 2.66 -26.58 3.84
CA GLU A 366 3.23 -25.51 4.64
C GLU A 366 2.32 -24.26 4.65
N SER A 367 2.24 -23.56 5.79
CA SER A 367 1.50 -22.29 5.84
C SER A 367 2.21 -21.19 5.05
N LEU A 368 1.45 -20.24 4.48
CA LEU A 368 2.05 -19.09 3.78
C LEU A 368 3.03 -18.33 4.68
N THR A 369 2.67 -18.09 5.95
CA THR A 369 3.53 -17.43 6.94
C THR A 369 4.89 -18.13 7.04
N SER A 370 4.91 -19.45 7.21
CA SER A 370 6.15 -20.24 7.27
C SER A 370 6.96 -20.13 5.97
N ILE A 371 6.30 -20.16 4.81
CA ILE A 371 6.97 -20.05 3.52
C ILE A 371 7.63 -18.67 3.37
N LEU A 372 6.92 -17.59 3.67
CA LEU A 372 7.47 -16.23 3.59
C LEU A 372 8.61 -16.00 4.58
N ASP A 373 8.50 -16.52 5.81
CA ASP A 373 9.58 -16.50 6.81
C ASP A 373 10.84 -17.20 6.30
N LYS A 374 10.69 -18.42 5.74
CA LYS A 374 11.80 -19.19 5.18
C LYS A 374 12.43 -18.50 3.98
N LEU A 375 11.62 -17.91 3.10
CA LEU A 375 12.11 -17.15 1.96
C LEU A 375 12.97 -15.98 2.45
N HIS A 376 12.45 -15.16 3.37
CA HIS A 376 13.20 -14.03 3.90
C HIS A 376 14.52 -14.45 4.57
N ALA A 377 14.49 -15.52 5.38
CA ALA A 377 15.66 -16.02 6.11
C ALA A 377 16.78 -16.53 5.19
N LYS A 378 16.45 -17.18 4.06
CA LYS A 378 17.44 -17.72 3.11
C LYS A 378 18.38 -16.66 2.55
N VAL A 379 17.94 -15.42 2.44
CA VAL A 379 18.74 -14.31 1.91
C VAL A 379 19.60 -13.65 3.00
N GLY A 380 19.25 -13.81 4.28
CA GLY A 380 19.98 -13.22 5.41
C GLY A 380 21.11 -14.09 5.99
N GLY A 381 21.15 -15.38 5.66
CA GLY A 381 22.15 -16.33 6.14
C GLY A 381 23.19 -16.69 5.08
N ASN A 382 24.48 -16.68 5.45
CA ASN A 382 25.51 -17.49 4.78
C ASN A 382 25.14 -18.97 4.94
N VAL A 383 24.19 -19.46 4.17
CA VAL A 383 23.94 -20.89 4.02
C VAL A 383 24.61 -21.28 2.71
N THR A 384 25.76 -21.95 2.86
CA THR A 384 26.47 -22.61 1.77
C THR A 384 25.50 -23.41 0.93
N ALA A 385 25.55 -23.17 -0.38
CA ALA A 385 24.80 -23.87 -1.40
C ALA A 385 25.04 -25.39 -1.32
N SER A 386 24.17 -26.09 -0.61
CA SER A 386 23.93 -27.53 -0.70
C SER A 386 22.84 -27.93 0.30
N ASP A 387 21.63 -27.38 0.15
CA ASP A 387 20.42 -28.11 0.56
C ASP A 387 19.20 -27.54 -0.16
N GLU A 388 18.49 -28.47 -0.80
CA GLU A 388 17.66 -28.33 -2.00
C GLU A 388 16.37 -27.51 -1.82
N LEU A 389 16.00 -26.79 -2.88
CA LEU A 389 14.63 -26.38 -3.21
C LEU A 389 14.08 -27.28 -4.30
#